data_AF-A0A1V8TQ63-F1
#
_entry.id   AF-A0A1V8TQ63-F1
#
_cell.length_a   1.000
_cell.length_b   1.000
_cell.length_c   1.000
_cell.angle_alpha   90.00
_cell.angle_beta   90.00
_cell.angle_gamma   90.00
#
_symmetry.space_group_name_H-M   'P 1'
#
loop_
_entity.id
_entity.type
_entity.pdbx_description
1 polymer ?
#
loop_
_entity_poly.entity_id
_entity_poly.type
_entity_poly.pdbx_seq_one_letter_code
_entity_poly.pdbx_strand_id
1 'polypeptide(L)'
;MTALSLGSLPNELILQILYYLDIPELLALSRTSRSLRFLAFDPHLHVLRLKYSLSSLAHLLPLRPSLQTLQPPTSNIYLSRTRLAARRLHWALVCIRLSRSLQRRPKLSTLVAANILPKECCRVDRRSGDFVWGGGGLVERKRQLERERLKEGLRVWLERKAREIRARRKDSNAGVGVLVWKFSRKMKVSGPSERRETAEWERRPKREKVGGLKRFWEGLGSTGLASG
;
A
#
# COMPACT_ATOMS: atom_id res chain seq x y z
N MET A 1 43.91 -13.76 -58.31
CA MET A 1 42.67 -13.27 -57.66
C MET A 1 42.81 -11.77 -57.49
N THR A 2 42.34 -10.99 -58.46
CA THR A 2 42.40 -9.53 -58.39
C THR A 2 41.40 -9.06 -57.34
N ALA A 3 41.89 -8.49 -56.25
CA ALA A 3 41.02 -7.91 -55.22
C ALA A 3 40.19 -6.80 -55.87
N LEU A 4 38.86 -6.97 -55.86
CA LEU A 4 37.92 -5.92 -56.24
C LEU A 4 38.08 -4.77 -55.25
N SER A 5 38.80 -3.73 -55.65
CA SER A 5 39.04 -2.55 -54.84
C SER A 5 37.92 -1.54 -55.09
N LEU A 6 37.54 -0.77 -54.08
CA LEU A 6 36.49 0.26 -54.19
C LEU A 6 36.79 1.27 -55.32
N GLY A 7 38.06 1.46 -55.67
CA GLY A 7 38.50 2.35 -56.75
C GLY A 7 38.34 1.80 -58.18
N SER A 8 37.93 0.54 -58.36
CA SER A 8 37.57 -0.01 -59.68
C SER A 8 36.09 0.15 -60.01
N LEU A 9 35.29 0.71 -59.09
CA LEU A 9 33.88 1.01 -59.33
C LEU A 9 33.72 2.35 -60.07
N PRO A 10 32.70 2.48 -60.92
CA PRO A 10 32.30 3.77 -61.48
C PRO A 10 32.02 4.81 -60.39
N ASN A 11 32.36 6.07 -60.67
CA ASN A 11 32.22 7.18 -59.72
C ASN A 11 30.76 7.37 -59.26
N GLU A 12 29.79 7.07 -60.12
CA GLU A 12 28.36 7.17 -59.84
C GLU A 12 27.93 6.22 -58.71
N LEU A 13 28.44 4.98 -58.75
CA LEU A 13 28.17 3.99 -57.70
C LEU A 13 28.85 4.39 -56.39
N ILE A 14 30.06 4.92 -56.46
CA ILE A 14 30.78 5.41 -55.28
C ILE A 14 30.05 6.61 -54.66
N LEU A 15 29.58 7.56 -55.46
CA LEU A 15 28.80 8.70 -54.98
C LEU A 15 27.49 8.26 -54.31
N GLN A 16 26.82 7.24 -54.85
CA GLN A 16 25.61 6.70 -54.25
C GLN A 16 25.89 6.00 -52.92
N ILE A 17 27.03 5.34 -52.76
CA ILE A 17 27.48 4.79 -51.47
C ILE A 17 27.76 5.94 -50.50
N LEU A 18 28.58 6.92 -50.91
CA LEU A 18 28.98 8.08 -50.09
C LEU A 18 27.78 8.92 -49.64
N TYR A 19 26.69 8.94 -50.39
CA TYR A 19 25.46 9.64 -50.02
C TYR A 19 24.86 9.15 -48.67
N TYR A 20 24.98 7.86 -48.35
CA TYR A 20 24.43 7.26 -47.13
C TYR A 20 25.36 7.32 -45.92
N LEU A 21 26.62 7.73 -46.10
CA LEU A 21 27.60 7.83 -45.02
C LEU A 21 27.47 9.14 -44.26
N ASP A 22 27.71 9.08 -42.95
CA ASP A 22 27.70 10.26 -42.09
C ASP A 22 28.91 11.17 -42.35
N ILE A 23 28.81 12.45 -41.97
CA ILE A 23 29.89 13.44 -42.14
C ILE A 23 31.25 12.96 -41.59
N PRO A 24 31.35 12.41 -40.36
CA PRO A 24 32.62 11.87 -39.86
C PRO A 24 33.17 10.70 -40.68
N GLU A 25 32.29 9.85 -41.22
CA GLU A 25 32.69 8.68 -42.02
C GLU A 25 33.19 9.10 -43.41
N LEU A 26 32.55 10.10 -44.01
CA LEU A 26 33.01 10.74 -45.25
C LEU A 26 34.42 11.33 -45.08
N LEU A 27 34.66 12.00 -43.95
CA LEU A 27 35.95 12.57 -43.63
C LEU A 27 37.01 11.48 -43.46
N ALA A 28 36.67 10.37 -42.79
CA ALA A 28 37.57 9.23 -42.66
C ALA A 28 37.93 8.63 -44.03
N LEU A 29 36.95 8.41 -44.91
CA LEU A 29 37.15 7.90 -46.28
C LEU A 29 37.96 8.86 -47.15
N SER A 30 37.82 10.17 -46.97
CA SER A 30 38.61 11.16 -47.71
C SER A 30 40.12 11.08 -47.42
N ARG A 31 40.50 10.47 -46.28
CA ARG A 31 41.90 10.32 -45.87
C ARG A 31 42.53 9.02 -46.35
N THR A 32 41.73 8.03 -46.76
CA THR A 32 42.25 6.72 -47.19
C THR A 32 42.66 6.70 -48.66
N SER A 33 42.03 7.52 -49.52
CA SER A 33 42.42 7.59 -50.94
C SER A 33 42.14 8.96 -51.58
N ARG A 34 42.94 9.32 -52.59
CA ARG A 34 42.78 10.58 -53.34
C ARG A 34 41.50 10.63 -54.17
N SER A 35 41.10 9.50 -54.76
CA SER A 35 39.85 9.40 -55.54
C SER A 35 38.63 9.63 -54.65
N LEU A 36 38.55 8.95 -53.49
CA LEU A 36 37.46 9.17 -52.54
C LEU A 36 37.49 10.57 -51.95
N ARG A 37 38.67 11.18 -51.78
CA ARG A 37 38.77 12.58 -51.39
C ARG A 37 38.09 13.49 -52.41
N PHE A 38 38.34 13.31 -53.70
CA PHE A 38 37.73 14.11 -54.76
C PHE A 38 36.21 13.94 -54.77
N LEU A 39 35.71 12.70 -54.70
CA LEU A 39 34.28 12.39 -54.70
C LEU A 39 33.56 12.81 -53.41
N ALA A 40 34.24 12.78 -52.26
CA ALA A 40 33.69 13.25 -50.98
C ALA A 40 33.46 14.76 -50.95
N PHE A 41 34.22 15.53 -51.73
CA PHE A 41 34.07 16.97 -51.90
C PHE A 41 33.27 17.36 -53.16
N ASP A 42 32.65 16.39 -53.84
CA ASP A 42 31.84 16.66 -55.02
C ASP A 42 30.60 17.50 -54.64
N PRO A 43 30.36 18.67 -55.27
CA PRO A 43 29.17 19.47 -55.03
C PRO A 43 27.87 18.69 -55.27
N HIS A 44 27.85 17.73 -56.19
CA HIS A 44 26.65 16.96 -56.50
C HIS A 44 26.18 16.12 -55.29
N LEU A 45 27.11 15.46 -54.61
CA LEU A 45 26.85 14.71 -53.38
C LEU A 45 26.27 15.62 -52.30
N HIS A 46 26.86 16.81 -52.11
CA HIS A 46 26.41 17.75 -51.09
C HIS A 46 25.01 18.30 -51.37
N VAL A 47 24.68 18.59 -52.63
CA VAL A 47 23.33 19.02 -53.04
C VAL A 47 22.28 17.95 -52.76
N LEU A 48 22.57 16.69 -53.09
CA LEU A 48 21.66 15.58 -52.81
C LEU A 48 21.41 15.41 -51.31
N ARG A 49 22.48 15.43 -50.50
CA ARG A 49 22.37 15.33 -49.04
C ARG A 49 21.61 16.49 -48.44
N LEU A 50 21.78 17.70 -48.97
CA LEU A 50 21.03 18.88 -48.54
C LEU A 50 19.54 18.73 -48.87
N LYS A 51 19.19 18.25 -50.07
CA LYS A 51 17.79 18.00 -50.44
C LYS A 51 17.13 16.97 -49.52
N TYR A 52 17.86 15.90 -49.20
CA TYR A 52 17.39 14.86 -48.29
C TYR A 52 17.25 15.35 -46.85
N SER A 53 18.22 16.12 -46.34
CA SER A 53 18.12 16.68 -44.99
C SER A 53 16.97 17.66 -44.89
N LEU A 54 16.74 18.48 -45.92
CA LEU A 54 15.59 19.38 -46.01
C LEU A 54 14.27 18.60 -45.99
N SER A 55 14.12 17.57 -46.82
CA SER A 55 12.89 16.76 -46.86
C SER A 55 12.64 16.02 -45.53
N SER A 56 13.71 15.48 -44.92
CA SER A 56 13.64 14.83 -43.61
C SER A 56 13.26 15.82 -42.51
N LEU A 57 13.88 17.01 -42.46
CA LEU A 57 13.52 18.05 -41.51
C LEU A 57 12.08 18.54 -41.68
N ALA A 58 11.62 18.72 -42.93
CA ALA A 58 10.24 19.10 -43.20
C ALA A 58 9.24 18.07 -42.66
N HIS A 59 9.59 16.78 -42.66
CA HIS A 59 8.78 15.71 -42.10
C HIS A 59 8.89 15.59 -40.56
N LEU A 60 10.09 15.76 -40.00
CA LEU A 60 10.36 15.53 -38.58
C LEU A 60 9.98 16.73 -37.69
N LEU A 61 10.07 17.96 -38.20
CA LEU A 61 9.76 19.16 -37.41
C LEU A 61 8.30 19.19 -36.90
N PRO A 62 7.27 18.83 -37.69
CA PRO A 62 5.89 18.76 -37.20
C PRO A 62 5.64 17.65 -36.17
N LEU A 63 6.41 16.56 -36.22
CA LEU A 63 6.31 15.46 -35.24
C LEU A 63 6.89 15.83 -33.87
N ARG A 64 7.53 17.00 -33.76
CA ARG A 64 8.16 17.45 -32.52
C ARG A 64 7.08 17.72 -31.45
N PRO A 65 7.23 17.15 -30.24
CA PRO A 65 6.32 17.44 -29.14
C PRO A 65 6.40 18.91 -28.73
N SER A 66 5.27 19.48 -28.30
CA SER A 66 5.19 20.87 -27.86
C SER A 66 6.09 21.13 -26.64
N LEU A 67 6.54 22.37 -26.46
CA LEU A 67 7.35 22.75 -25.29
C LEU A 67 6.66 22.47 -23.96
N GLN A 68 5.33 22.56 -23.90
CA GLN A 68 4.55 22.29 -22.70
C GLN A 68 4.67 20.83 -22.27
N THR A 69 4.66 19.89 -23.21
CA THR A 69 4.81 18.46 -22.91
C THR A 69 6.21 18.08 -22.42
N LEU A 70 7.24 18.83 -22.84
CA LEU A 70 8.64 18.65 -22.45
C LEU A 70 8.98 19.29 -21.10
N GLN A 71 8.07 20.10 -20.57
CA GLN A 71 8.24 20.87 -19.35
C GLN A 71 7.52 20.18 -18.18
N PRO A 72 8.01 20.37 -16.93
CA PRO A 72 7.24 19.97 -15.75
C PRO A 72 5.82 20.58 -15.74
N PRO A 73 4.79 19.84 -15.31
CA PRO A 73 4.83 18.60 -14.51
C PRO A 73 4.89 17.28 -15.29
N THR A 74 4.72 17.29 -16.62
CA THR A 74 4.56 16.05 -17.40
C THR A 74 5.88 15.36 -17.70
N SER A 75 6.94 16.10 -17.98
CA SER A 75 8.28 15.54 -18.16
C SER A 75 9.37 16.49 -17.66
N ASN A 76 10.58 15.97 -17.44
CA ASN A 76 11.70 16.71 -16.86
C ASN A 76 12.81 16.99 -17.88
N ILE A 77 12.45 17.03 -19.17
CA ILE A 77 13.40 17.09 -20.30
C ILE A 77 13.85 18.53 -20.54
N TYR A 78 12.91 19.47 -20.58
CA TYR A 78 13.20 20.89 -20.76
C TYR A 78 12.98 21.66 -19.46
N LEU A 79 14.07 22.18 -18.89
CA LEU A 79 14.06 22.92 -17.64
C LEU A 79 14.47 24.37 -17.86
N SER A 80 13.55 25.29 -17.56
CA SER A 80 13.85 26.72 -17.45
C SER A 80 14.87 26.98 -16.33
N ARG A 81 15.64 28.07 -16.45
CA ARG A 81 16.63 28.51 -15.43
C ARG A 81 16.03 28.63 -14.03
N THR A 82 14.79 29.13 -13.94
CA THR A 82 14.05 29.26 -12.67
C THR A 82 13.75 27.91 -12.04
N ARG A 83 13.30 26.92 -12.82
CA ARG A 83 13.06 25.54 -12.34
C ARG A 83 14.35 24.84 -11.89
N LEU A 84 15.47 25.07 -12.56
CA LEU A 84 16.78 24.57 -12.10
C LEU A 84 17.17 25.18 -10.74
N ALA A 85 17.00 26.48 -10.57
CA ALA A 85 17.24 27.16 -9.29
C ALA A 85 16.30 26.64 -8.19
N ALA A 86 15.00 26.52 -8.48
CA ALA A 86 14.02 25.96 -7.56
C ALA A 86 14.36 24.53 -7.14
N ARG A 87 14.86 23.70 -8.07
CA ARG A 87 15.30 22.32 -7.76
C ARG A 87 16.49 22.30 -6.82
N ARG A 88 17.48 23.18 -7.02
CA ARG A 88 18.63 23.32 -6.12
C ARG A 88 18.19 23.74 -4.71
N LEU A 89 17.31 24.73 -4.62
CA LEU A 89 16.74 25.16 -3.34
C LEU A 89 15.91 24.07 -2.67
N HIS A 90 15.09 23.36 -3.44
CA HIS A 90 14.30 22.24 -2.94
C HIS A 90 15.20 21.17 -2.32
N TRP A 91 16.25 20.74 -3.01
CA TRP A 91 17.20 19.77 -2.48
C TRP A 91 17.93 20.28 -1.24
N ALA A 92 18.35 21.54 -1.22
CA ALA A 92 18.96 22.13 -0.03
C ALA A 92 18.00 22.09 1.18
N LEU A 93 16.73 22.44 0.98
CA LEU A 93 15.71 22.38 2.02
C LEU A 93 15.42 20.94 2.47
N VAL A 94 15.35 19.99 1.54
CA VAL A 94 15.19 18.56 1.86
C VAL A 94 16.38 18.07 2.69
N CYS A 95 17.61 18.39 2.31
CA CYS A 95 18.81 18.05 3.07
C CYS A 95 18.78 18.65 4.48
N ILE A 96 18.39 19.92 4.63
CA ILE A 96 18.27 20.58 5.94
C ILE A 96 17.17 19.92 6.79
N ARG A 97 16.03 19.59 6.19
CA ARG A 97 14.94 18.90 6.91
C ARG A 97 15.39 17.53 7.35
N LEU A 98 16.01 16.76 6.45
CA LEU A 98 16.48 15.42 6.71
C LEU A 98 17.58 15.40 7.77
N SER A 99 18.52 16.35 7.74
CA SER A 99 19.56 16.45 8.77
C SER A 99 18.96 16.71 10.16
N ARG A 100 17.98 17.62 10.27
CA ARG A 100 17.23 17.87 11.51
C ARG A 100 16.45 16.63 11.96
N SER A 101 15.79 15.93 11.04
CA SER A 101 15.04 14.70 11.36
C SER A 101 15.97 13.57 11.82
N LEU A 102 17.15 13.44 11.21
CA LEU A 102 18.16 12.45 11.61
C LEU A 102 18.75 12.74 12.99
N GLN A 103 18.99 14.01 13.32
CA GLN A 103 19.43 14.41 14.67
C GLN A 103 18.39 14.06 15.75
N ARG A 104 17.10 14.17 15.42
CA ARG A 104 15.99 13.83 16.31
C ARG A 104 15.60 12.35 16.25
N ARG A 105 16.36 11.51 15.55
CA ARG A 105 15.99 10.12 15.30
C ARG A 105 15.97 9.34 16.63
N PRO A 106 14.82 8.77 17.03
CA PRO A 106 14.75 7.93 18.22
C PRO A 106 15.55 6.65 18.04
N LYS A 107 16.12 6.13 19.15
CA LYS A 107 16.81 4.84 19.17
C LYS A 107 15.82 3.69 18.93
N LEU A 108 16.30 2.56 18.44
CA LEU A 108 15.47 1.36 18.25
C LEU A 108 14.83 0.87 19.57
N SER A 109 15.54 1.01 20.69
CA SER A 109 15.03 0.68 22.02
C SER A 109 13.75 1.46 22.39
N THR A 110 13.72 2.77 22.10
CA THR A 110 12.55 3.60 22.41
C THR A 110 11.36 3.26 21.51
N LEU A 111 11.60 2.89 20.25
CA LEU A 111 10.54 2.44 19.33
C LEU A 111 9.94 1.10 19.73
N VAL A 112 10.76 0.18 20.24
CA VAL A 112 10.31 -1.10 20.80
C VAL A 112 9.53 -0.90 22.09
N ALA A 113 10.00 0.00 22.98
CA ALA A 113 9.30 0.33 24.22
C ALA A 113 7.94 0.99 23.96
N ALA A 114 7.85 1.84 22.93
CA ALA A 114 6.61 2.46 22.49
C ALA A 114 5.68 1.52 21.69
N ASN A 115 6.03 0.23 21.55
CA ASN A 115 5.31 -0.77 20.74
C ASN A 115 5.10 -0.38 19.26
N ILE A 116 5.89 0.57 18.74
CA ILE A 116 5.89 0.95 17.32
C ILE A 116 6.60 -0.14 16.50
N LEU A 117 7.72 -0.64 17.02
CA LEU A 117 8.45 -1.75 16.42
C LEU A 117 8.25 -3.05 17.22
N PRO A 118 7.95 -4.18 16.57
CA PRO A 118 7.99 -5.50 17.18
C PRO A 118 9.38 -5.81 17.74
N LYS A 119 9.45 -6.38 18.96
CA LYS A 119 10.70 -6.94 19.51
C LYS A 119 11.33 -7.97 18.57
N GLU A 120 10.50 -8.72 17.86
CA GLU A 120 10.90 -9.78 16.93
C GLU A 120 11.61 -9.27 15.67
N CYS A 121 11.42 -8.00 15.30
CA CYS A 121 12.12 -7.36 14.19
C CYS A 121 13.53 -6.90 14.58
N CYS A 122 13.88 -6.93 15.86
CA CYS A 122 15.13 -6.40 16.39
C CYS A 122 15.97 -7.53 17.00
N ARG A 123 17.27 -7.51 16.74
CA ARG A 123 18.27 -8.35 17.43
C ARG A 123 18.98 -7.50 18.47
N VAL A 124 19.39 -8.09 19.58
CA VAL A 124 20.20 -7.39 20.58
C VAL A 124 21.66 -7.59 20.23
N ASP A 125 22.40 -6.49 20.08
CA ASP A 125 23.84 -6.55 19.83
C ASP A 125 24.57 -7.03 21.07
N ARG A 126 25.38 -8.08 20.91
CA ARG A 126 26.06 -8.74 22.04
C ARG A 126 27.13 -7.88 22.71
N ARG A 127 27.64 -6.86 22.01
CA ARG A 127 28.72 -5.98 22.50
C ARG A 127 28.20 -4.71 23.18
N SER A 128 27.14 -4.12 22.64
CA SER A 128 26.62 -2.83 23.11
C SER A 128 25.32 -2.96 23.91
N GLY A 129 24.65 -4.12 23.86
CA GLY A 129 23.34 -4.33 24.50
C GLY A 129 22.19 -3.58 23.83
N ASP A 130 22.46 -2.85 22.75
CA ASP A 130 21.48 -2.07 22.01
C ASP A 130 20.71 -2.91 20.99
N PHE A 131 19.48 -2.49 20.67
CA PHE A 131 18.69 -3.13 19.61
C PHE A 131 19.19 -2.71 18.22
N VAL A 132 19.47 -3.70 17.38
CA VAL A 132 19.81 -3.56 15.97
C VAL A 132 18.69 -4.14 15.11
N TRP A 133 18.42 -3.54 13.96
CA TRP A 133 17.40 -4.03 13.05
C TRP A 133 17.77 -5.43 12.50
N GLY A 134 16.94 -6.42 12.78
CA GLY A 134 17.16 -7.83 12.49
C GLY A 134 16.46 -8.37 11.24
N GLY A 135 15.75 -7.52 10.49
CA GLY A 135 14.92 -7.89 9.35
C GLY A 135 13.51 -8.33 9.76
N GLY A 136 12.48 -7.86 9.03
CA GLY A 136 11.06 -7.97 9.41
C GLY A 136 10.16 -8.78 8.48
N GLY A 137 10.71 -9.44 7.44
CA GLY A 137 9.92 -9.97 6.31
C GLY A 137 8.86 -11.03 6.65
N LEU A 138 8.91 -11.66 7.82
CA LEU A 138 7.94 -12.69 8.25
C LEU A 138 7.14 -12.32 9.51
N VAL A 139 7.37 -11.13 10.08
CA VAL A 139 6.84 -10.79 11.41
C VAL A 139 5.33 -10.55 11.36
N GLU A 140 4.81 -9.96 10.29
CA GLU A 140 3.37 -9.76 10.12
C GLU A 140 2.63 -11.09 9.99
N ARG A 141 3.14 -12.01 9.17
CA ARG A 141 2.56 -13.34 8.97
C ARG A 141 2.59 -14.17 10.25
N LYS A 142 3.69 -14.12 11.01
CA LYS A 142 3.81 -14.79 12.30
C LYS A 142 2.81 -14.24 13.32
N ARG A 143 2.68 -12.91 13.43
CA ARG A 143 1.72 -12.26 14.34
C ARG A 143 0.27 -12.53 13.96
N GLN A 144 -0.03 -12.61 12.67
CA GLN A 144 -1.36 -12.97 12.21
C GLN A 144 -1.74 -14.37 12.69
N LEU A 145 -0.83 -15.34 12.52
CA LEU A 145 -1.03 -16.72 13.00
C LEU A 145 -1.15 -16.78 14.53
N GLU A 146 -0.35 -16.00 15.27
CA GLU A 146 -0.46 -15.92 16.73
C GLU A 146 -1.82 -15.35 17.17
N ARG A 147 -2.30 -14.30 16.51
CA ARG A 147 -3.64 -13.74 16.77
C ARG A 147 -4.75 -14.74 16.49
N GLU A 148 -4.64 -15.49 15.40
CA GLU A 148 -5.61 -16.54 15.03
C GLU A 148 -5.62 -17.67 16.06
N ARG A 149 -4.45 -18.13 16.49
CA ARG A 149 -4.31 -19.13 17.56
C ARG A 149 -4.90 -18.64 18.88
N LEU A 150 -4.65 -17.38 19.26
CA LEU A 150 -5.22 -16.78 20.47
C LEU A 150 -6.75 -16.65 20.37
N LYS A 151 -7.28 -16.23 19.21
CA LYS A 151 -8.72 -16.16 18.98
C LYS A 151 -9.38 -17.53 19.12
N GLU A 152 -8.80 -18.57 18.52
CA GLU A 152 -9.33 -19.92 18.59
C GLU A 152 -9.24 -20.49 20.02
N GLY A 153 -8.11 -20.28 20.70
CA GLY A 153 -7.95 -20.67 22.11
C GLY A 153 -8.96 -19.98 23.03
N LEU A 154 -9.21 -18.68 22.84
CA LEU A 154 -10.22 -17.93 23.58
C LEU A 154 -11.63 -18.41 23.29
N ARG A 155 -11.96 -18.76 22.03
CA ARG A 155 -13.26 -19.32 21.66
C ARG A 155 -13.52 -20.62 22.41
N VAL A 156 -12.59 -21.57 22.35
CA VAL A 156 -12.72 -22.87 23.04
C VAL A 156 -12.83 -22.69 24.55
N TRP A 157 -12.04 -21.78 25.13
CA TRP A 157 -12.12 -21.47 26.55
C TRP A 157 -13.48 -20.87 26.95
N LEU A 158 -13.98 -19.91 26.17
CA LEU A 158 -15.30 -19.30 26.38
C LEU A 158 -16.43 -20.32 26.25
N GLU A 159 -16.38 -21.22 25.27
CA GLU A 159 -17.38 -22.29 25.12
C GLU A 159 -17.37 -23.27 26.30
N ARG A 160 -16.18 -23.64 26.79
CA ARG A 160 -16.05 -24.47 27.98
C ARG A 160 -16.61 -23.76 29.21
N LYS A 161 -16.29 -22.46 29.39
CA LYS A 161 -16.80 -21.68 30.51
C LYS A 161 -18.31 -21.45 30.41
N ALA A 162 -18.84 -21.22 29.22
CA ALA A 162 -20.27 -21.11 28.97
C ALA A 162 -21.01 -22.42 29.29
N ARG A 163 -20.44 -23.57 28.94
CA ARG A 163 -20.98 -24.89 29.34
C ARG A 163 -20.97 -25.07 30.85
N GLU A 164 -19.89 -24.71 31.52
CA GLU A 164 -19.79 -24.78 32.99
C GLU A 164 -20.83 -23.87 33.67
N ILE A 165 -21.03 -22.65 33.17
CA ILE A 165 -22.06 -21.72 33.68
C ILE A 165 -23.47 -22.27 33.43
N ARG A 166 -23.73 -22.86 32.25
CA ARG A 166 -25.01 -23.51 31.95
C ARG A 166 -25.27 -24.72 32.84
N ALA A 167 -24.25 -25.53 33.13
CA ALA A 167 -24.35 -26.66 34.05
C ALA A 167 -24.70 -26.19 35.47
N ARG A 168 -23.96 -25.23 36.01
CA ARG A 168 -24.27 -24.62 37.32
C ARG A 168 -25.67 -24.01 37.38
N ARG A 169 -26.12 -23.35 36.30
CA ARG A 169 -27.49 -22.83 36.19
C ARG A 169 -28.54 -23.94 36.13
N LYS A 170 -28.24 -25.06 35.46
CA LYS A 170 -29.13 -26.21 35.40
C LYS A 170 -29.23 -26.90 36.76
N ASP A 171 -28.13 -27.01 37.50
CA ASP A 171 -28.11 -27.55 38.87
C ASP A 171 -28.88 -26.62 39.83
N SER A 172 -28.73 -25.30 39.71
CA SER A 172 -29.51 -24.34 40.48
C SER A 172 -31.00 -24.34 40.10
N ASN A 173 -31.34 -24.42 38.81
CA ASN A 173 -32.73 -24.52 38.35
C ASN A 173 -33.37 -25.88 38.66
N ALA A 174 -32.60 -26.96 38.74
CA ALA A 174 -33.08 -28.26 39.15
C ALA A 174 -33.53 -28.22 40.63
N GLY A 175 -32.76 -27.54 41.50
CA GLY A 175 -33.17 -27.31 42.89
C GLY A 175 -34.45 -26.46 43.01
N VAL A 176 -34.53 -25.35 42.26
CA VAL A 176 -35.72 -24.48 42.25
C VAL A 176 -36.94 -25.18 41.64
N GLY A 177 -36.78 -25.94 40.55
CA GLY A 177 -37.85 -26.70 39.92
C GLY A 177 -38.39 -27.82 40.82
N VAL A 178 -37.51 -28.51 41.55
CA VAL A 178 -37.91 -29.51 42.56
C VAL A 178 -38.64 -28.85 43.74
N LEU A 179 -38.20 -27.67 44.18
CA LEU A 179 -38.88 -26.91 45.24
C LEU A 179 -40.26 -26.41 44.79
N VAL A 180 -40.37 -25.86 43.58
CA VAL A 180 -41.64 -25.41 42.99
C VAL A 180 -42.60 -26.58 42.78
N TRP A 181 -42.10 -27.73 42.29
CA TRP A 181 -42.91 -28.94 42.15
C TRP A 181 -43.35 -29.50 43.52
N LYS A 182 -42.47 -29.54 44.52
CA LYS A 182 -42.83 -29.91 45.89
C LYS A 182 -43.89 -28.96 46.47
N PHE A 183 -43.77 -27.66 46.22
CA PHE A 183 -44.73 -26.66 46.71
C PHE A 183 -46.09 -26.77 46.01
N SER A 184 -46.11 -26.92 44.69
CA SER A 184 -47.33 -27.13 43.90
C SER A 184 -48.02 -28.45 44.26
N ARG A 185 -47.26 -29.53 44.50
CA ARG A 185 -47.80 -30.81 44.96
C ARG A 185 -48.36 -30.73 46.38
N LYS A 186 -47.72 -29.98 47.29
CA LYS A 186 -48.23 -29.75 48.65
C LYS A 186 -49.54 -28.96 48.65
N MET A 187 -49.68 -27.97 47.77
CA MET A 187 -50.94 -27.24 47.53
C MET A 187 -52.05 -28.10 46.91
N LYS A 188 -51.70 -29.19 46.22
CA LYS A 188 -52.67 -30.09 45.56
C LYS A 188 -53.11 -31.25 46.46
N VAL A 189 -52.37 -31.56 47.52
CA VAL A 189 -52.72 -32.59 48.52
C VAL A 189 -53.63 -32.02 49.62
N SER A 190 -53.69 -30.70 49.80
CA SER A 190 -54.83 -30.05 50.47
C SER A 190 -56.01 -29.96 49.51
N GLY A 191 -56.69 -31.09 49.29
CA GLY A 191 -58.04 -31.09 48.70
C GLY A 191 -59.10 -30.70 49.74
N PRO A 192 -60.38 -30.76 49.40
CA PRO A 192 -61.14 -29.69 48.75
C PRO A 192 -62.34 -29.28 49.60
N SER A 193 -62.67 -27.98 49.67
CA SER A 193 -64.04 -27.58 50.01
C SER A 193 -64.36 -26.17 49.55
N GLU A 194 -65.59 -26.03 49.07
CA GLU A 194 -66.40 -24.83 48.92
C GLU A 194 -66.19 -23.89 47.72
N ARG A 195 -67.16 -24.02 46.82
CA ARG A 195 -67.71 -22.99 45.95
C ARG A 195 -67.87 -21.66 46.71
N ARG A 196 -67.12 -20.65 46.32
CA ARG A 196 -67.52 -19.24 46.44
C ARG A 196 -67.09 -18.48 45.19
N GLU A 197 -68.12 -18.00 44.50
CA GLU A 197 -68.21 -16.71 43.82
C GLU A 197 -67.00 -16.24 42.99
N THR A 198 -67.26 -16.25 41.68
CA THR A 198 -66.65 -15.38 40.69
C THR A 198 -66.54 -13.93 41.17
N ALA A 199 -65.33 -13.50 41.53
CA ALA A 199 -64.89 -12.12 41.45
C ALA A 199 -63.35 -12.04 41.29
N GLU A 200 -62.94 -11.70 40.07
CA GLU A 200 -61.93 -10.67 39.83
C GLU A 200 -60.47 -10.94 40.27
N TRP A 201 -59.77 -11.88 39.63
CA TRP A 201 -58.29 -11.95 39.65
C TRP A 201 -57.67 -12.17 38.27
N GLU A 202 -58.07 -11.36 37.28
CA GLU A 202 -57.16 -11.01 36.18
C GLU A 202 -56.34 -9.76 36.56
N ARG A 203 -55.38 -9.91 37.48
CA ARG A 203 -54.27 -8.97 37.54
C ARG A 203 -53.06 -9.60 36.87
N ARG A 204 -53.06 -9.52 35.53
CA ARG A 204 -51.80 -9.48 34.79
C ARG A 204 -50.91 -8.42 35.47
N PRO A 205 -49.66 -8.71 35.84
CA PRO A 205 -48.78 -7.67 36.37
C PRO A 205 -48.69 -6.57 35.31
N LYS A 206 -49.15 -5.36 35.67
CA LYS A 206 -49.09 -4.18 34.82
C LYS A 206 -47.64 -4.03 34.32
N ARG A 207 -47.47 -4.10 33.00
CA ARG A 207 -46.20 -3.96 32.26
C ARG A 207 -45.45 -2.65 32.59
N GLU A 208 -46.10 -1.71 33.27
CA GLU A 208 -45.54 -0.43 33.68
C GLU A 208 -44.33 -0.54 34.62
N LYS A 209 -44.26 -1.55 35.51
CA LYS A 209 -43.11 -1.72 36.40
C LYS A 209 -41.85 -2.27 35.70
N VAL A 210 -41.99 -2.85 34.51
CA VAL A 210 -40.87 -3.41 33.73
C VAL A 210 -40.42 -2.49 32.59
N GLY A 211 -41.22 -1.47 32.26
CA GLY A 211 -40.87 -0.44 31.29
C GLY A 211 -39.72 0.45 31.75
N GLY A 212 -39.64 0.76 33.05
CA GLY A 212 -38.55 1.58 33.62
C GLY A 212 -37.18 0.93 33.47
N LEU A 213 -37.09 -0.39 33.68
CA LEU A 213 -35.82 -1.12 33.55
C LEU A 213 -35.40 -1.28 32.08
N LYS A 214 -36.36 -1.52 31.18
CA LYS A 214 -36.11 -1.57 29.73
C LYS A 214 -35.62 -0.22 29.20
N ARG A 215 -36.25 0.89 29.62
CA ARG A 215 -35.82 2.26 29.27
C ARG A 215 -34.46 2.62 29.88
N PHE A 216 -34.14 2.14 31.08
CA PHE A 216 -32.84 2.33 31.71
C PHE A 216 -31.70 1.70 30.89
N TRP A 217 -31.89 0.46 30.42
CA TRP A 217 -30.88 -0.22 29.60
C TRP A 217 -30.83 0.28 28.15
N GLU A 218 -31.96 0.66 27.56
CA GLU A 218 -32.01 1.26 26.22
C GLU A 218 -31.41 2.69 26.20
N GLY A 219 -31.51 3.44 27.31
CA GLY A 219 -30.92 4.78 27.45
C GLY A 219 -29.39 4.78 27.55
N LEU A 220 -28.80 3.79 28.22
CA LEU A 220 -27.33 3.64 28.30
C LEU A 220 -26.69 3.27 26.95
N GLY A 221 -27.46 2.69 26.02
CA GLY A 221 -26.99 2.36 24.68
C GLY A 221 -27.00 3.53 23.70
N SER A 222 -27.79 4.59 23.96
CA SER A 222 -27.98 5.70 23.02
C SER A 222 -27.11 6.92 23.31
N THR A 223 -26.48 7.02 24.49
CA THR A 223 -25.55 8.12 24.83
C THR A 223 -24.12 7.91 24.33
N GLY A 224 -23.87 6.85 23.53
CA GLY A 224 -22.57 6.55 22.93
C GLY A 224 -22.41 6.89 21.45
N LEU A 225 -23.43 7.46 20.79
CA LEU A 225 -23.42 7.75 19.34
C LEU A 225 -23.71 9.21 18.98
N ALA A 226 -23.64 10.13 19.94
CA ALA A 226 -23.78 11.56 19.67
C ALA A 226 -22.86 12.40 20.58
N SER A 227 -21.54 12.21 20.42
CA SER A 227 -20.54 13.24 20.75
C SER A 227 -19.17 12.81 20.20
N GLY A 228 -18.68 13.52 19.17
CA GLY A 228 -17.29 13.49 18.72
C GLY A 228 -17.02 12.67 17.47
#